data_AF-A0A2M7T670-F1
#
_entry.id   AF-A0A2M7T670-F1
#
_cell.length_a   1.000
_cell.length_b   1.000
_cell.length_c   1.000
_cell.angle_alpha   90.00
_cell.angle_beta   90.00
_cell.angle_gamma   90.00
#
_symmetry.space_group_name_H-M   'P 1'
#
loop_
_entity.id
_entity.type
_entity.pdbx_description
1 polymer ?
#
loop_
_entity_poly.entity_id
_entity_poly.type
_entity_poly.pdbx_seq_one_letter_code
_entity_poly.pdbx_strand_id
1 'polypeptide(L)'
;MKIEIGRYQQQKEDFSAFAPGAFPPEGIFNYSQEILIKSAEADRLIGKLDGITHTLPDVDFFLYMFVAKDATSSAQIEGTKATIVDAHFD
;
A
#
# COMPACT_ATOMS: atom_id res chain seq x y z
N MET A 1 8.04 -0.19 -22.87
CA MET A 1 6.98 0.82 -23.09
C MET A 1 7.21 1.91 -22.07
N LYS A 2 7.34 3.17 -22.47
CA LYS A 2 7.55 4.29 -21.52
C LYS A 2 6.17 4.78 -21.09
N ILE A 3 5.79 4.54 -19.83
CA ILE A 3 4.52 5.03 -19.28
C ILE A 3 4.66 6.53 -19.04
N GLU A 4 3.84 7.34 -19.71
CA GLU A 4 3.75 8.78 -19.43
C GLU A 4 2.84 8.98 -18.21
N ILE A 5 3.43 9.29 -17.06
CA ILE A 5 2.70 9.51 -15.79
C ILE A 5 2.08 10.92 -15.68
N GLY A 6 2.43 11.82 -16.60
CA GLY A 6 1.98 13.21 -16.63
C GLY A 6 3.04 14.15 -17.20
N ARG A 7 2.71 15.44 -17.21
CA ARG A 7 3.56 16.50 -17.76
C ARG A 7 3.47 17.78 -16.95
N TYR A 8 4.57 18.53 -16.91
CA TYR A 8 4.53 19.90 -16.41
C TYR A 8 3.79 20.80 -17.42
N GLN A 9 2.83 21.58 -16.93
CA GLN A 9 2.07 22.55 -17.71
C GLN A 9 2.29 23.94 -17.12
N GLN A 10 2.60 24.91 -17.97
CA GLN A 10 2.64 26.31 -17.54
C GLN A 10 1.25 26.76 -17.13
N GLN A 11 1.17 27.35 -15.95
CA GLN A 11 -0.07 27.90 -15.43
C GLN A 11 -0.25 29.34 -15.91
N LYS A 12 -1.40 29.92 -15.58
CA LYS A 12 -1.69 31.32 -15.95
C LYS A 12 -0.81 32.28 -15.17
N GLU A 13 -0.51 31.95 -13.92
CA GLU A 13 0.55 32.57 -13.16
C GLU A 13 1.91 31.99 -13.58
N ASP A 14 3.00 32.74 -13.37
CA ASP A 14 4.36 32.43 -13.89
C ASP A 14 5.04 31.27 -13.12
N PHE A 15 4.39 30.11 -13.09
CA PHE A 15 4.88 28.87 -12.52
C PHE A 15 4.43 27.64 -13.32
N SER A 16 5.20 26.56 -13.21
CA SER A 16 4.86 25.26 -13.79
C SER A 16 4.21 24.36 -12.73
N ALA A 17 3.11 23.71 -13.08
CA ALA A 17 2.50 22.66 -12.25
C ALA A 17 2.57 21.31 -12.96
N PHE A 18 2.82 20.23 -12.20
CA PHE A 18 2.72 18.88 -12.74
C PHE A 18 1.25 18.47 -12.86
N ALA A 19 0.82 18.16 -14.07
CA ALA A 19 -0.51 17.63 -14.34
C ALA A 19 -0.40 16.13 -14.64
N PRO A 20 -1.08 15.26 -13.86
CA PRO A 20 -1.11 13.82 -14.12
C PRO A 20 -1.61 13.51 -15.53
N GLY A 21 -1.09 12.44 -16.11
CA GLY A 21 -1.59 11.88 -17.36
C GLY A 21 -2.99 11.30 -17.19
N ALA A 22 -3.65 10.97 -18.31
CA ALA A 22 -4.91 10.24 -18.24
C ALA A 22 -4.70 8.87 -17.58
N PHE A 23 -5.59 8.52 -16.64
CA PHE A 23 -5.56 7.24 -15.95
C PHE A 23 -6.77 6.37 -16.38
N PRO A 24 -6.57 5.08 -16.68
CA PRO A 24 -5.30 4.35 -16.67
C PRO A 24 -4.43 4.65 -17.91
N PRO A 25 -3.09 4.68 -17.78
CA PRO A 25 -2.21 4.73 -18.94
C PRO A 25 -2.36 3.46 -19.79
N GLU A 26 -2.10 3.60 -21.10
CA GLU A 26 -2.13 2.47 -22.01
C GLU A 26 -1.14 1.38 -21.57
N GLY A 27 -1.60 0.13 -21.64
CA GLY A 27 -0.79 -1.03 -21.26
C GLY A 27 -0.56 -1.20 -19.76
N ILE A 28 -1.24 -0.45 -18.88
CA ILE A 28 -1.12 -0.63 -17.41
C ILE A 28 -1.45 -2.06 -16.95
N PHE A 29 -2.27 -2.79 -17.70
CA PHE A 29 -2.68 -4.16 -17.41
C PHE A 29 -1.82 -5.22 -18.12
N ASN A 30 -0.76 -4.81 -18.82
CA ASN A 30 0.19 -5.73 -19.44
C ASN A 30 1.18 -6.24 -18.38
N TYR A 31 0.70 -7.12 -17.51
CA TYR A 31 1.52 -7.70 -16.46
C TYR A 31 2.49 -8.75 -17.02
N SER A 32 3.71 -8.78 -16.49
CA SER A 32 4.64 -9.86 -16.77
C SER A 32 4.15 -11.15 -16.10
N GLN A 33 4.61 -12.30 -16.60
CA GLN A 33 4.32 -13.59 -15.97
C GLN A 33 4.78 -13.64 -14.51
N GLU A 34 5.90 -12.98 -14.18
CA GLU A 34 6.40 -12.88 -12.81
C GLU A 34 5.42 -12.13 -11.88
N ILE A 35 4.85 -11.01 -12.35
CA ILE A 35 3.83 -10.27 -11.59
C ILE A 35 2.60 -11.14 -11.36
N LEU A 36 2.14 -11.88 -12.38
CA LEU A 36 0.99 -12.78 -12.26
C LEU A 36 1.24 -13.90 -11.25
N ILE A 37 2.44 -14.48 -11.25
CA ILE A 37 2.83 -15.50 -10.25
C ILE A 37 2.81 -14.91 -8.84
N LYS A 38 3.33 -13.69 -8.66
CA LYS A 38 3.30 -12.98 -7.37
C LYS A 38 1.87 -12.63 -6.93
N SER A 39 1.00 -12.26 -7.86
CA SER A 39 -0.43 -12.04 -7.57
C SER A 39 -1.09 -13.32 -7.06
N ALA A 40 -0.89 -14.45 -7.75
CA ALA A 40 -1.44 -15.73 -7.33
C ALA A 40 -0.89 -16.19 -5.96
N GLU A 41 0.39 -15.92 -5.69
CA GLU A 41 0.99 -16.15 -4.38
C GLU A 41 0.32 -15.30 -3.29
N ALA A 42 0.09 -14.01 -3.56
CA ALA A 42 -0.59 -13.10 -2.65
C ALA A 42 -2.03 -13.56 -2.37
N ASP A 43 -2.80 -13.91 -3.40
CA ASP A 43 -4.18 -14.39 -3.27
C ASP A 43 -4.25 -15.65 -2.38
N ARG A 44 -3.31 -16.59 -2.56
CA ARG A 44 -3.21 -17.79 -1.73
C ARG A 44 -2.91 -17.46 -0.27
N LEU A 45 -2.02 -16.49 -0.02
CA LEU A 45 -1.66 -16.07 1.34
C LEU A 45 -2.81 -15.33 2.02
N ILE A 46 -3.57 -14.53 1.29
CA ILE A 46 -4.81 -13.89 1.78
C ILE A 46 -5.83 -14.96 2.15
N GLY A 47 -6.07 -15.94 1.28
CA GLY A 47 -6.98 -17.05 1.58
C GLY A 47 -6.54 -17.88 2.80
N LYS A 48 -5.23 -18.06 3.00
CA LYS A 48 -4.69 -18.71 4.21
C LYS A 48 -4.95 -17.87 5.46
N LEU A 49 -4.76 -16.55 5.38
CA LEU A 49 -5.03 -15.64 6.50
C LEU A 49 -6.51 -15.70 6.87
N ASP A 50 -7.40 -15.56 5.89
CA ASP A 50 -8.86 -15.68 6.06
C ASP A 50 -9.23 -17.00 6.76
N GLY A 51 -8.72 -18.13 6.27
CA GLY A 51 -8.95 -19.43 6.90
C GLY A 51 -8.45 -19.53 8.35
N ILE A 52 -7.31 -18.93 8.69
CA ILE A 52 -6.79 -18.91 10.07
C ILE A 52 -7.66 -18.05 10.98
N THR A 53 -8.23 -16.95 10.47
CA THR A 53 -9.06 -16.06 11.29
C THR A 53 -10.29 -16.74 11.86
N HIS A 54 -10.81 -17.78 11.21
CA HIS A 54 -11.91 -18.61 11.75
C HIS A 54 -11.53 -19.42 13.00
N THR A 55 -10.24 -19.60 13.27
CA THR A 55 -9.73 -20.36 14.43
C THR A 55 -9.09 -19.47 15.49
N LEU A 56 -9.13 -18.14 15.31
CA LEU A 56 -8.56 -17.20 16.27
C LEU A 56 -9.29 -17.29 17.62
N PRO A 57 -8.57 -17.42 18.74
CA PRO A 57 -9.19 -17.43 20.07
C PRO A 57 -9.85 -16.10 20.44
N ASP A 58 -9.25 -14.98 20.01
CA ASP A 58 -9.72 -13.62 20.27
C ASP A 58 -9.36 -12.73 19.08
N VAL A 59 -10.37 -12.36 18.30
CA VAL A 59 -10.20 -11.53 17.09
C VAL A 59 -9.96 -10.07 17.43
N ASP A 60 -10.57 -9.56 18.51
CA ASP A 60 -10.49 -8.15 18.90
C ASP A 60 -9.08 -7.84 19.41
N PHE A 61 -8.50 -8.74 20.22
CA PHE A 61 -7.12 -8.62 20.66
C PHE A 61 -6.12 -8.70 19.49
N PHE A 62 -6.35 -9.62 18.54
CA PHE A 62 -5.52 -9.73 17.34
C PHE A 62 -5.55 -8.44 16.51
N LEU A 63 -6.73 -7.89 16.24
CA LEU A 63 -6.90 -6.65 15.49
C LEU A 63 -6.25 -5.46 16.20
N TYR A 64 -6.46 -5.33 17.50
CA TYR A 64 -5.86 -4.27 18.30
C TYR A 64 -4.32 -4.29 18.21
N MET A 65 -3.70 -5.47 18.41
CA MET A 65 -2.26 -5.62 18.27
C MET A 65 -1.76 -5.39 16.84
N PHE A 66 -2.56 -5.78 15.84
CA PHE A 66 -2.21 -5.61 14.43
C PHE A 66 -2.17 -4.12 14.03
N VAL A 67 -3.18 -3.34 14.43
CA VAL A 67 -3.24 -1.89 14.14
C VAL A 67 -2.05 -1.17 14.74
N ALA A 68 -1.70 -1.44 16.01
CA ALA A 68 -0.54 -0.82 16.65
C ALA A 68 0.77 -1.16 15.91
N LYS A 69 0.93 -2.42 15.47
CA LYS A 69 2.09 -2.86 14.68
C LYS A 69 2.17 -2.14 13.33
N ASP A 70 1.05 -2.01 12.62
CA ASP A 70 1.00 -1.38 11.30
C ASP A 70 1.29 0.12 11.40
N ALA A 71 0.64 0.82 12.34
CA ALA A 71 0.88 2.23 12.62
C ALA A 71 2.35 2.52 12.94
N THR A 72 2.96 1.68 13.80
CA THR A 72 4.39 1.78 14.13
C THR A 72 5.28 1.64 12.89
N SER A 73 5.01 0.64 12.05
CA SER A 73 5.81 0.36 10.86
C SER A 73 5.70 1.50 9.84
N SER A 74 4.49 2.04 9.65
CA SER A 74 4.23 3.17 8.77
C SER A 74 4.93 4.44 9.24
N ALA A 75 4.86 4.72 10.54
CA ALA A 75 5.49 5.89 11.15
C ALA A 75 7.04 5.84 11.02
N GLN A 76 7.63 4.65 11.09
CA GLN A 76 9.08 4.46 10.87
C GLN A 76 9.51 4.73 9.42
N ILE A 77 8.68 4.39 8.44
CA ILE A 77 8.94 4.71 7.02
C ILE A 77 8.95 6.23 6.81
N GLU A 78 8.07 6.95 7.50
CA GLU A 78 7.99 8.42 7.46
C GLU A 78 9.09 9.12 8.28
N GLY A 79 9.97 8.35 8.93
CA GLY A 79 11.15 8.86 9.64
C GLY A 79 10.93 9.15 11.13
N THR A 80 9.79 8.77 11.69
CA THR A 80 9.56 8.87 13.14
C THR A 80 10.08 7.62 13.86
N LYS A 81 10.65 7.78 15.06
CA LYS A 81 11.17 6.65 15.87
C LYS A 81 10.07 6.00 16.71
N ALA A 82 8.87 5.89 16.18
CA ALA A 82 7.76 5.27 16.90
C ALA A 82 8.03 3.77 17.11
N THR A 83 7.69 3.29 18.29
CA THR A 83 7.73 1.89 18.71
C THR A 83 6.30 1.37 18.89
N ILE A 84 6.15 0.05 18.99
CA ILE A 84 4.83 -0.54 19.24
C ILE A 84 4.23 -0.10 20.58
N VAL A 85 5.09 0.33 21.53
CA VAL A 85 4.67 0.91 22.80
C VAL A 85 4.08 2.29 22.57
N ASP A 86 4.70 3.12 21.73
CA ASP A 86 4.18 4.45 21.39
C ASP A 86 2.82 4.35 20.68
N ALA A 87 2.66 3.41 19.74
CA ALA A 87 1.37 3.18 19.06
C ALA A 87 0.30 2.48 19.92
N HIS A 88 0.67 1.94 21.08
CA HIS A 88 -0.23 1.22 21.98
C HIS A 88 -0.75 2.10 23.12
N PHE A 89 -0.02 3.16 23.49
CA PHE A 89 -0.34 4.03 24.63
C PHE A 89 -0.63 5.49 24.27
N ASP A 90 -0.57 5.87 22.99
CA ASP A 90 -1.12 7.15 22.48
C ASP A 90 -2.62 7.09 22.16
#